data_AF-A0A1Q8JJ75-F1
#
_entry.id   AF-A0A1Q8JJ75-F1
#
_cell.length_a   1.000
_cell.length_b   1.000
_cell.length_c   1.000
_cell.angle_alpha   90.00
_cell.angle_beta   90.00
_cell.angle_gamma   90.00
#
_symmetry.space_group_name_H-M   'P 1'
#
loop_
_entity.id
_entity.type
_entity.pdbx_description
1 polymer ?
#
loop_
_entity_poly.entity_id
_entity_poly.type
_entity_poly.pdbx_seq_one_letter_code
_entity_poly.pdbx_strand_id
1 'polypeptide(L)'
;MAGLVTAFVFAVQMINFPILPGASGHLLGGALVAILVGPWVGMISISIVLVVQALLFADGGLTALGLNITNMAVIGVTVGWLVARALRPLALRSRGGLVGVAFVAALLNTVVAAVGFVAEYAIGGAGGATLGTVFALMGGLHVLIGIGEGVITAATVGAVAAVRPDLVYLLRGTSVPLVRRSPSGTGGTAR
;
A
#
# COMPACT_ATOMS: atom_id res chain seq x y z
N MET A 1 -2.74 -7.08 13.40
CA MET A 1 -2.99 -6.13 12.30
C MET A 1 -2.72 -6.72 10.92
N ALA A 2 -1.56 -7.34 10.66
CA ALA A 2 -1.23 -7.90 9.35
C ALA A 2 -2.38 -8.71 8.69
N GLY A 3 -2.90 -9.75 9.35
CA GLY A 3 -3.98 -10.57 8.79
C GLY A 3 -5.27 -9.80 8.46
N LEU A 4 -5.71 -8.87 9.32
CA LEU A 4 -6.91 -8.05 9.07
C LEU A 4 -6.71 -7.11 7.88
N VAL A 5 -5.54 -6.47 7.79
CA VAL A 5 -5.21 -5.59 6.65
C VAL A 5 -5.10 -6.41 5.37
N THR A 6 -4.48 -7.60 5.41
CA THR A 6 -4.41 -8.53 4.28
C THR A 6 -5.81 -8.94 3.80
N ALA A 7 -6.70 -9.33 4.72
CA ALA A 7 -8.07 -9.73 4.39
C ALA A 7 -8.89 -8.56 3.81
N PHE A 8 -8.73 -7.35 4.36
CA PHE A 8 -9.36 -6.15 3.81
C PHE A 8 -8.86 -5.87 2.39
N VAL A 9 -7.55 -5.90 2.17
CA VAL A 9 -6.96 -5.69 0.85
C VAL A 9 -7.50 -6.74 -0.12
N PHE A 10 -7.46 -8.02 0.23
CA PHE A 10 -8.06 -9.10 -0.58
C PHE A 10 -9.49 -8.74 -1.01
N ALA A 11 -10.38 -8.42 -0.05
CA ALA A 11 -11.78 -8.11 -0.34
C ALA A 11 -11.94 -6.92 -1.30
N VAL A 12 -11.10 -5.90 -1.14
CA VAL A 12 -11.12 -4.69 -1.96
C VAL A 12 -10.55 -4.95 -3.36
N GLN A 13 -9.53 -5.81 -3.49
CA GLN A 13 -8.96 -6.19 -4.78
C GLN A 13 -9.91 -7.05 -5.63
N MET A 14 -10.83 -7.79 -5.00
CA MET A 14 -11.85 -8.57 -5.72
C MET A 14 -12.86 -7.70 -6.48
N ILE A 15 -12.86 -6.37 -6.25
CA ILE A 15 -13.56 -5.41 -7.10
C ILE A 15 -12.64 -5.10 -8.29
N ASN A 16 -12.68 -5.96 -9.30
CA ASN A 16 -11.86 -5.83 -10.51
C ASN A 16 -12.69 -5.72 -11.79
N PHE A 17 -12.08 -5.12 -12.81
CA PHE A 17 -12.69 -4.92 -14.12
C PHE A 17 -11.68 -5.32 -15.22
N PRO A 18 -12.07 -6.09 -16.24
CA PRO A 18 -11.15 -6.50 -17.30
C PRO A 18 -10.73 -5.30 -18.17
N ILE A 19 -9.43 -5.12 -18.39
CA ILE A 19 -8.87 -4.05 -19.26
C ILE A 19 -8.32 -4.64 -20.56
N LEU A 20 -7.54 -5.72 -20.46
CA LEU A 20 -6.87 -6.41 -21.57
C LEU A 20 -6.93 -7.93 -21.32
N PRO A 21 -6.74 -8.77 -22.35
CA PRO A 21 -6.60 -10.21 -22.14
C PRO A 21 -5.44 -10.50 -21.16
N GLY A 22 -5.76 -11.12 -20.02
CA GLY A 22 -4.79 -11.43 -18.97
C GLY A 22 -4.41 -10.25 -18.06
N ALA A 23 -5.03 -9.06 -18.21
CA ALA A 23 -4.80 -7.93 -17.32
C ALA A 23 -6.12 -7.22 -16.93
N SER A 24 -6.28 -6.98 -15.64
CA SER A 24 -7.44 -6.32 -15.05
C SER A 24 -7.03 -5.01 -14.37
N GLY A 25 -7.99 -4.10 -14.28
CA GLY A 25 -7.90 -2.91 -13.47
C GLY A 25 -8.57 -3.18 -12.13
N HIS A 26 -7.81 -3.04 -11.06
CA HIS A 26 -8.33 -3.12 -9.70
C HIS A 26 -7.42 -2.37 -8.74
N LEU A 27 -7.84 -2.32 -7.49
CA LEU A 27 -7.07 -1.71 -6.41
C LEU A 27 -5.83 -2.56 -6.11
N LEU A 28 -4.68 -1.96 -5.86
CA LEU A 28 -3.43 -2.67 -5.58
C LEU A 28 -3.21 -2.82 -4.07
N GLY A 29 -3.53 -1.80 -3.28
CA GLY A 29 -3.39 -1.81 -1.82
C GLY A 29 -1.94 -1.65 -1.33
N GLY A 30 -0.99 -1.34 -2.22
CA GLY A 30 0.44 -1.29 -1.90
C GLY A 30 0.79 -0.24 -0.85
N ALA A 31 0.31 1.00 -1.03
CA ALA A 31 0.50 2.06 -0.03
C ALA A 31 -0.25 1.79 1.27
N LEU A 32 -1.46 1.23 1.20
CA LEU A 32 -2.25 0.92 2.39
C LEU A 32 -1.50 -0.04 3.31
N VAL A 33 -1.00 -1.16 2.77
CA VAL A 33 -0.23 -2.13 3.57
C VAL A 33 1.09 -1.52 4.05
N ALA A 34 1.78 -0.74 3.20
CA ALA A 34 3.04 -0.10 3.56
C ALA A 34 2.88 0.86 4.75
N ILE A 35 1.81 1.65 4.77
CA ILE A 35 1.54 2.65 5.81
C ILE A 35 1.08 2.00 7.12
N LEU A 36 0.23 0.96 7.03
CA LEU A 36 -0.35 0.33 8.22
C LEU A 36 0.56 -0.71 8.86
N VAL A 37 1.20 -1.57 8.08
CA VAL A 37 1.95 -2.73 8.61
C VAL A 37 3.44 -2.72 8.26
N GLY A 38 3.87 -1.78 7.40
CA GLY A 38 5.26 -1.62 6.97
C GLY A 38 5.56 -2.34 5.65
N PRO A 39 6.71 -2.03 5.00
CA PRO A 39 7.00 -2.50 3.65
C PRO A 39 7.13 -4.01 3.60
N TRP A 40 7.98 -4.63 4.43
CA TRP A 40 8.25 -6.07 4.39
C TRP A 40 7.01 -6.93 4.64
N VAL A 41 6.25 -6.62 5.71
CA VAL A 41 5.00 -7.32 6.00
C VAL A 41 3.97 -7.03 4.90
N GLY A 42 3.94 -5.81 4.37
CA GLY A 42 3.08 -5.44 3.26
C GLY A 42 3.34 -6.24 1.99
N MET A 43 4.61 -6.44 1.61
CA MET A 43 4.96 -7.28 0.46
C MET A 43 4.45 -8.70 0.65
N ILE A 44 4.69 -9.29 1.83
CA ILE A 44 4.19 -10.64 2.15
C ILE A 44 2.66 -10.68 2.11
N SER A 45 1.99 -9.66 2.65
CA SER A 45 0.53 -9.54 2.59
C SER A 45 0.01 -9.55 1.16
N ILE A 46 0.54 -8.70 0.27
CA ILE A 46 0.11 -8.65 -1.13
C ILE A 46 0.42 -9.97 -1.85
N SER A 47 1.59 -10.58 -1.62
CA SER A 47 1.91 -11.88 -2.21
C SER A 47 0.92 -12.97 -1.79
N ILE A 48 0.51 -13.00 -0.51
CA ILE A 48 -0.50 -13.95 -0.02
C ILE A 48 -1.84 -13.71 -0.72
N VAL A 49 -2.27 -12.45 -0.85
CA VAL A 49 -3.50 -12.07 -1.56
C VAL A 49 -3.49 -12.61 -2.99
N LEU A 50 -2.39 -12.40 -3.71
CA LEU A 50 -2.24 -12.82 -5.10
C LEU A 50 -2.20 -14.35 -5.25
N VAL A 51 -1.55 -15.06 -4.33
CA VAL A 51 -1.56 -16.52 -4.30
C VAL A 51 -2.98 -17.05 -4.11
N VAL A 52 -3.74 -16.46 -3.19
CA VAL A 52 -5.14 -16.85 -2.94
C VAL A 52 -6.02 -16.55 -4.16
N GLN A 53 -5.86 -15.38 -4.79
CA GLN A 53 -6.58 -15.02 -6.01
C GLN A 53 -6.31 -16.00 -7.14
N ALA A 54 -5.04 -16.34 -7.38
CA ALA A 54 -4.65 -17.25 -8.45
C ALA A 54 -5.14 -18.69 -8.22
N LEU A 55 -5.10 -19.18 -6.97
CA LEU A 55 -5.47 -20.57 -6.66
C LEU A 55 -6.97 -20.79 -6.44
N LEU A 56 -7.65 -19.87 -5.76
CA LEU A 56 -9.04 -20.08 -5.33
C LEU A 56 -10.07 -19.33 -6.19
N PHE A 57 -9.65 -18.24 -6.84
CA PHE A 57 -10.55 -17.38 -7.63
C PHE A 57 -10.22 -17.40 -9.12
N ALA A 58 -9.17 -18.14 -9.52
CA ALA A 58 -8.65 -18.17 -10.89
C ALA A 58 -8.39 -16.76 -11.46
N ASP A 59 -8.05 -15.81 -10.60
CA ASP A 59 -7.78 -14.41 -10.96
C ASP A 59 -6.27 -14.18 -11.06
N GLY A 60 -5.82 -13.46 -12.09
CA GLY A 60 -4.41 -13.16 -12.33
C GLY A 60 -3.54 -14.30 -12.87
N GLY A 61 -4.00 -15.56 -12.87
CA GLY A 61 -3.34 -16.71 -13.52
C GLY A 61 -2.03 -17.19 -12.86
N LEU A 62 -1.82 -18.51 -12.82
CA LEU A 62 -0.63 -19.09 -12.14
C LEU A 62 0.70 -18.77 -12.84
N THR A 63 0.70 -18.69 -14.17
CA THR A 63 1.91 -18.39 -14.95
C THR A 63 2.32 -16.92 -14.85
N ALA A 64 1.36 -16.01 -14.59
CA ALA A 64 1.61 -14.58 -14.41
C ALA A 64 1.79 -14.19 -12.94
N LEU A 65 1.62 -15.11 -11.99
CA LEU A 65 1.74 -14.85 -10.54
C LEU A 65 3.06 -14.15 -10.17
N GLY A 66 4.19 -14.56 -10.76
CA GLY A 66 5.48 -13.92 -10.50
C GLY A 66 5.55 -12.45 -10.94
N LEU A 67 4.94 -12.13 -12.08
CA LEU A 67 4.84 -10.76 -12.60
C LEU A 67 3.88 -9.93 -11.74
N ASN A 68 2.74 -10.51 -11.35
CA ASN A 68 1.78 -9.85 -10.46
C ASN A 68 2.41 -9.52 -9.10
N ILE A 69 3.17 -10.46 -8.51
CA ILE A 69 3.92 -10.23 -7.27
C ILE A 69 4.97 -9.13 -7.48
N THR A 70 5.70 -9.14 -8.60
CA THR A 70 6.69 -8.10 -8.91
C THR A 70 6.04 -6.71 -9.00
N ASN A 71 4.96 -6.57 -9.75
CA ASN A 71 4.28 -5.28 -9.93
C ASN A 71 3.61 -4.80 -8.65
N MET A 72 2.85 -5.66 -7.98
CA MET A 72 1.99 -5.20 -6.89
C MET A 72 2.68 -5.31 -5.53
N ALA A 73 3.29 -6.46 -5.22
CA ALA A 73 3.93 -6.67 -3.94
C ALA A 73 5.28 -5.96 -3.88
N VAL A 74 6.10 -6.03 -4.93
CA VAL A 74 7.43 -5.41 -4.88
C VAL A 74 7.37 -3.94 -5.27
N ILE A 75 6.99 -3.62 -6.52
CA ILE A 75 6.97 -2.24 -7.01
C ILE A 75 5.93 -1.40 -6.25
N GLY A 76 4.67 -1.84 -6.21
CA GLY A 76 3.58 -1.11 -5.55
C GLY A 76 3.87 -0.81 -4.07
N VAL A 77 4.19 -1.83 -3.27
CA VAL A 77 4.47 -1.61 -1.84
C VAL A 77 5.72 -0.74 -1.63
N THR A 78 6.77 -0.93 -2.43
CA THR A 78 8.00 -0.14 -2.31
C THR A 78 7.75 1.33 -2.62
N VAL A 79 7.07 1.62 -3.73
CA VAL A 79 6.74 3.00 -4.12
C VAL A 79 5.84 3.66 -3.09
N GLY A 80 4.78 2.96 -2.66
CA GLY A 80 3.88 3.44 -1.61
C GLY A 80 4.63 3.76 -0.31
N TRP A 81 5.53 2.87 0.10
CA TRP A 81 6.37 3.09 1.28
C TRP A 81 7.33 4.26 1.13
N LEU A 82 8.05 4.36 0.00
CA LEU A 82 9.02 5.43 -0.25
C LEU A 82 8.34 6.81 -0.25
N VAL A 83 7.20 6.92 -0.94
CA VAL A 83 6.41 8.16 -0.97
C VAL A 83 5.92 8.51 0.43
N ALA A 84 5.33 7.56 1.15
CA ALA A 84 4.86 7.79 2.51
C ALA A 84 6.01 8.16 3.46
N ARG A 85 7.19 7.55 3.29
CA ARG A 85 8.38 7.80 4.11
C ARG A 85 9.00 9.16 3.83
N ALA A 86 9.04 9.58 2.56
CA ALA A 86 9.52 10.89 2.13
C ALA A 86 8.60 12.00 2.64
N LEU A 87 7.29 11.79 2.57
CA LEU A 87 6.28 12.75 3.04
C LEU A 87 5.92 12.60 4.52
N ARG A 88 6.59 11.70 5.25
CA ARG A 88 6.34 11.45 6.68
C ARG A 88 6.28 12.73 7.54
N PRO A 89 7.12 13.77 7.34
CA PRO A 89 7.01 15.00 8.12
C PRO A 89 5.64 15.68 8.00
N LEU A 90 4.96 15.57 6.85
CA LEU A 90 3.60 16.09 6.65
C LEU A 90 2.58 15.22 7.39
N ALA A 91 2.75 13.90 7.33
CA ALA A 91 1.90 12.94 8.04
C ALA A 91 1.91 13.14 9.56
N LEU A 92 3.06 13.56 10.12
CA LEU A 92 3.20 13.82 11.56
C LEU A 92 2.63 15.17 12.01
N ARG A 93 2.44 16.13 11.10
CA ARG A 93 1.98 17.48 11.44
C ARG A 93 0.50 17.53 11.80
N SER A 94 -0.32 16.72 11.14
CA SER A 94 -1.77 16.72 11.38
C SER A 94 -2.43 15.46 10.82
N ARG A 95 -3.67 15.19 11.25
CA ARG A 95 -4.51 14.14 10.66
C ARG A 95 -4.74 14.37 9.16
N GLY A 96 -4.96 15.61 8.74
CA GLY A 96 -5.10 15.95 7.32
C GLY A 96 -3.82 15.68 6.53
N GLY A 97 -2.65 15.92 7.13
CA GLY A 97 -1.36 15.57 6.55
C GLY A 97 -1.22 14.05 6.33
N LEU A 98 -1.61 13.23 7.31
CA LEU A 98 -1.58 11.77 7.17
C LEU A 98 -2.49 11.27 6.04
N VAL A 99 -3.72 11.79 5.98
CA VAL A 99 -4.71 11.45 4.94
C VAL A 99 -4.20 11.85 3.56
N GLY A 100 -3.63 13.06 3.42
CA GLY A 100 -3.03 13.51 2.16
C GLY A 100 -1.83 12.66 1.72
N VAL A 101 -0.95 12.29 2.66
CA VAL A 101 0.18 11.39 2.37
C VAL A 101 -0.29 10.01 1.94
N ALA A 102 -1.31 9.46 2.60
CA ALA A 102 -1.91 8.18 2.26
C ALA A 102 -2.52 8.19 0.84
N PHE A 103 -3.23 9.28 0.47
CA PHE A 103 -3.76 9.47 -0.88
C PHE A 103 -2.66 9.50 -1.94
N VAL A 104 -1.63 10.34 -1.75
CA VAL A 104 -0.56 10.52 -2.73
C VAL A 104 0.28 9.24 -2.89
N ALA A 105 0.58 8.55 -1.78
CA ALA A 105 1.28 7.28 -1.82
C ALA A 105 0.47 6.20 -2.56
N ALA A 106 -0.84 6.16 -2.34
CA ALA A 106 -1.74 5.27 -3.04
C ALA A 106 -1.74 5.53 -4.55
N LEU A 107 -2.03 6.77 -4.97
CA LEU A 107 -2.05 7.15 -6.38
C LEU A 107 -0.73 6.83 -7.10
N LEU A 108 0.41 7.22 -6.53
CA LEU A 108 1.70 7.01 -7.17
C LEU A 108 2.09 5.54 -7.25
N ASN A 109 1.79 4.73 -6.23
CA ASN A 109 2.10 3.31 -6.30
C ASN A 109 1.30 2.60 -7.39
N THR A 110 0.00 2.93 -7.53
CA THR A 110 -0.88 2.33 -8.54
C THR A 110 -0.37 2.62 -9.95
N VAL A 111 -0.02 3.89 -10.23
CA VAL A 111 0.48 4.29 -11.55
C VAL A 111 1.84 3.67 -11.84
N VAL A 112 2.77 3.68 -10.87
CA VAL A 112 4.12 3.13 -11.10
C VAL A 112 4.09 1.61 -11.27
N ALA A 113 3.25 0.89 -10.51
CA ALA A 113 3.06 -0.55 -10.70
C ALA A 113 2.46 -0.88 -12.08
N ALA A 114 1.49 -0.09 -12.54
CA ALA A 114 0.92 -0.24 -13.88
C ALA A 114 1.96 0.00 -14.99
N VAL A 115 2.83 0.99 -14.82
CA VAL A 115 3.96 1.22 -15.74
C VAL A 115 4.99 0.08 -15.68
N GLY A 116 5.19 -0.53 -14.51
CA GLY A 116 5.98 -1.76 -14.34
C GLY A 116 5.47 -2.88 -15.23
N PHE A 117 4.15 -3.13 -15.22
CA PHE A 117 3.51 -4.08 -16.11
C PHE A 117 3.72 -3.73 -17.59
N VAL A 118 3.65 -2.46 -17.98
CA VAL A 118 3.92 -2.04 -19.37
C VAL A 118 5.35 -2.38 -19.79
N ALA A 119 6.33 -2.21 -18.88
CA ALA A 119 7.72 -2.57 -19.14
C ALA A 119 7.88 -4.10 -19.32
N GLU A 120 7.25 -4.90 -18.46
CA GLU A 120 7.24 -6.36 -18.59
C GLU A 120 6.58 -6.80 -19.91
N TYR A 121 5.46 -6.16 -20.29
CA TYR A 121 4.79 -6.41 -21.56
C TYR A 121 5.70 -6.12 -22.76
N ALA A 122 6.46 -5.03 -22.72
CA ALA A 122 7.41 -4.66 -23.77
C ALA A 122 8.52 -5.70 -23.93
N ILE A 123 8.95 -6.35 -22.84
CA ILE A 123 9.97 -7.41 -22.85
C ILE A 123 9.37 -8.73 -23.37
N GLY A 124 8.17 -9.09 -22.89
CA GLY A 124 7.54 -10.37 -23.22
C GLY A 124 6.92 -10.44 -24.62
N GLY A 125 6.48 -9.32 -25.19
CA GLY A 125 6.10 -9.17 -26.60
C GLY A 125 4.88 -9.99 -27.07
N ALA A 126 4.14 -10.65 -26.19
CA ALA A 126 3.26 -11.77 -26.58
C ALA A 126 1.73 -11.53 -26.47
N GLY A 127 1.26 -10.28 -26.33
CA GLY A 127 -0.15 -10.02 -26.00
C GLY A 127 -1.07 -9.55 -27.13
N GLY A 128 -0.59 -9.48 -28.38
CA GLY A 128 -1.39 -9.08 -29.55
C GLY A 128 -1.78 -7.59 -29.63
N ALA A 129 -1.68 -6.83 -28.54
CA ALA A 129 -1.88 -5.37 -28.51
C ALA A 129 -0.56 -4.62 -28.74
N THR A 130 -0.61 -3.43 -29.36
CA THR A 130 0.58 -2.59 -29.51
C THR A 130 1.02 -2.01 -28.16
N LEU A 131 2.32 -1.78 -28.00
CA LEU A 131 2.86 -1.19 -26.76
C LEU A 131 2.21 0.17 -26.43
N GLY A 132 1.95 0.99 -27.45
CA GLY A 132 1.27 2.28 -27.28
C GLY A 132 -0.16 2.13 -26.73
N THR A 133 -0.91 1.14 -27.22
CA THR A 133 -2.24 0.82 -26.71
C THR A 133 -2.18 0.35 -25.25
N VAL A 134 -1.25 -0.55 -24.92
CA VAL A 134 -1.09 -1.06 -23.54
C VAL A 134 -0.69 0.06 -22.60
N PHE A 135 0.24 0.92 -22.99
CA PHE A 135 0.63 2.09 -22.19
C PHE A 135 -0.53 3.05 -21.98
N ALA A 136 -1.31 3.36 -23.01
CA ALA A 136 -2.46 4.27 -22.90
C ALA A 136 -3.55 3.72 -21.96
N LEU A 137 -3.89 2.43 -22.09
CA LEU A 137 -4.87 1.77 -21.25
C LEU A 137 -4.38 1.62 -19.81
N MET A 138 -3.17 1.08 -19.62
CA MET A 138 -2.61 0.84 -18.30
C MET A 138 -2.28 2.14 -17.59
N GLY A 139 -1.57 3.07 -18.23
CA GLY A 139 -1.30 4.38 -17.62
C GLY A 139 -2.57 5.19 -17.38
N GLY A 140 -3.43 5.33 -18.39
CA GLY A 140 -4.63 6.17 -18.31
C GLY A 140 -5.65 5.67 -17.29
N LEU A 141 -6.05 4.39 -17.38
CA LEU A 141 -7.04 3.83 -16.45
C LEU A 141 -6.47 3.71 -15.02
N HIS A 142 -5.18 3.42 -14.85
CA HIS A 142 -4.60 3.30 -13.50
C HIS A 142 -4.39 4.64 -12.80
N VAL A 143 -4.41 5.77 -13.53
CA VAL A 143 -4.56 7.08 -12.88
C VAL A 143 -5.94 7.20 -12.24
N LEU A 144 -7.02 6.81 -12.94
CA LEU A 144 -8.38 6.85 -12.40
C LEU A 144 -8.56 5.86 -11.25
N ILE A 145 -8.07 4.63 -11.41
CA ILE A 145 -8.07 3.61 -10.34
C ILE A 145 -7.24 4.11 -9.16
N GLY A 146 -6.07 4.71 -9.40
CA GLY A 146 -5.21 5.27 -8.36
C GLY A 146 -5.85 6.41 -7.59
N ILE A 147 -6.74 7.20 -8.20
CA ILE A 147 -7.55 8.20 -7.47
C ILE A 147 -8.52 7.48 -6.52
N GLY A 148 -9.23 6.46 -7.00
CA GLY A 148 -10.13 5.64 -6.17
C GLY A 148 -9.38 4.95 -5.02
N GLU A 149 -8.23 4.36 -5.32
CA GLU A 149 -7.32 3.76 -4.34
C GLU A 149 -6.81 4.79 -3.34
N GLY A 150 -6.50 5.99 -3.82
CA GLY A 150 -6.15 7.15 -3.02
C GLY A 150 -7.19 7.45 -1.97
N VAL A 151 -8.45 7.56 -2.38
CA VAL A 151 -9.57 7.84 -1.48
C VAL A 151 -9.75 6.71 -0.46
N ILE A 152 -9.76 5.45 -0.91
CA ILE A 152 -9.96 4.28 -0.03
C ILE A 152 -8.81 4.15 0.97
N THR A 153 -7.57 4.35 0.53
CA THR A 153 -6.38 4.29 1.37
C THR A 153 -6.38 5.42 2.38
N ALA A 154 -6.69 6.64 1.96
CA ALA A 154 -6.75 7.81 2.83
C ALA A 154 -7.86 7.68 3.89
N ALA A 155 -9.04 7.21 3.49
CA ALA A 155 -10.15 6.95 4.40
C ALA A 155 -9.80 5.85 5.41
N THR A 156 -9.26 4.72 4.95
CA THR A 156 -8.89 3.60 5.82
C THR A 156 -7.78 3.98 6.80
N VAL A 157 -6.70 4.62 6.32
CA VAL A 157 -5.61 5.07 7.18
C VAL A 157 -6.10 6.13 8.18
N GLY A 158 -6.92 7.08 7.73
CA GLY A 158 -7.51 8.10 8.59
C GLY A 158 -8.39 7.51 9.70
N ALA A 159 -9.24 6.54 9.36
CA ALA A 159 -10.10 5.84 10.31
C ALA A 159 -9.28 5.04 11.34
N VAL A 160 -8.28 4.26 10.88
CA VAL A 160 -7.40 3.51 11.79
C VAL A 160 -6.63 4.46 12.71
N ALA A 161 -6.09 5.56 12.18
CA ALA A 161 -5.36 6.54 12.98
C ALA A 161 -6.24 7.28 13.99
N ALA A 162 -7.54 7.45 13.70
CA ALA A 162 -8.48 8.09 14.61
C ALA A 162 -8.80 7.22 15.83
N VAL A 163 -8.84 5.89 15.66
CA VAL A 163 -9.20 4.94 16.72
C VAL A 163 -7.96 4.37 17.42
N ARG A 164 -6.92 4.01 16.66
CA ARG A 164 -5.70 3.33 17.12
C ARG A 164 -4.45 3.80 16.36
N PRO A 165 -3.96 5.03 16.61
CA PRO A 165 -2.79 5.59 15.93
C PRO A 165 -1.51 4.78 16.15
N ASP A 166 -1.41 4.04 17.26
CA ASP A 166 -0.29 3.14 17.56
C ASP A 166 -0.17 1.96 16.57
N LEU A 167 -1.28 1.63 15.88
CA LEU A 167 -1.31 0.56 14.87
C LEU A 167 -0.82 1.03 13.49
N VAL A 168 -0.64 2.33 13.27
CA VAL A 168 -0.14 2.87 12.00
C VAL A 168 1.39 2.82 12.00
N TYR A 169 1.97 1.90 11.21
CA TYR A 169 3.42 1.73 11.12
C TYR A 169 4.16 3.04 10.81
N LEU A 170 3.64 3.86 9.90
CA LEU A 170 4.25 5.14 9.51
C LEU A 170 4.43 6.12 10.68
N LEU A 171 3.56 6.05 11.70
CA LEU A 171 3.56 6.93 12.87
C LEU A 171 4.45 6.41 14.01
N ARG A 172 4.97 5.18 13.93
CA ARG A 172 5.82 4.62 15.00
C ARG A 172 7.09 5.45 15.22
N GLY A 173 7.56 5.46 16.47
CA GLY A 173 8.80 6.15 16.89
C GLY A 173 8.62 7.64 17.23
N THR A 174 7.39 8.12 17.43
CA THR A 174 7.09 9.50 17.86
C THR A 174 6.87 9.64 19.37
N SER A 175 6.93 8.55 20.13
CA SER A 175 6.78 8.57 21.58
C SER A 175 7.94 9.36 22.21
N VAL A 176 7.65 10.49 22.84
CA VAL A 176 8.61 11.18 23.72
C VAL A 176 9.03 10.19 24.82
N PRO A 177 10.33 9.98 25.08
CA PRO A 177 10.77 9.15 26.20
C PRO A 177 10.14 9.67 27.49
N LEU A 178 9.36 8.83 28.17
CA LEU A 178 8.79 9.18 29.46
C LEU A 178 9.95 9.39 30.44
N VAL A 179 10.18 10.63 30.86
CA VAL A 179 11.11 10.93 31.96
C VAL A 179 10.52 10.31 33.22
N ARG A 180 11.06 9.17 33.65
CA ARG A 180 10.77 8.63 34.99
C ARG A 180 11.26 9.65 36.01
N ARG A 181 10.35 10.38 36.65
CA ARG A 181 10.66 11.06 37.90
C ARG A 181 10.83 9.97 38.97
N SER A 182 12.07 9.66 39.32
CA SER A 182 12.34 8.92 40.55
C SER A 182 11.84 9.77 41.73
N PRO A 183 11.18 9.19 42.74
CA PRO A 183 10.89 9.91 43.97
C PRO A 183 12.22 10.35 44.58
N SER A 184 12.47 11.66 44.64
CA SER A 184 13.55 12.20 45.44
C SER A 184 13.22 11.89 46.89
N GLY A 185 13.85 10.86 47.43
CA GLY A 185 13.78 10.53 48.86
C GLY A 185 14.42 11.65 49.67
N THR A 186 13.62 12.64 50.05
CA THR A 186 13.96 13.54 51.16
C THR A 186 13.62 12.81 52.46
N GLY A 187 14.48 11.85 52.82
CA GLY A 187 14.56 11.35 54.19
C GLY A 187 15.18 12.44 55.05
N GLY A 188 14.31 13.23 55.67
CA GLY A 188 14.71 14.29 56.59
C GLY A 188 15.49 13.73 57.76
N THR A 189 16.71 14.22 57.93
CA THR A 189 17.41 14.23 59.20
C THR A 189 16.69 15.19 60.14
N ALA A 190 16.01 14.68 61.15
CA ALA A 190 15.54 15.48 62.27
C ALA A 190 15.68 14.69 63.57
N ARG A 191 16.76 15.02 64.27
CA ARG A 191 17.04 14.89 65.72
C ARG A 191 17.45 13.52 66.25
#